data_AF-A0A7S1PFL6-F1
#
_entry.id   AF-A0A7S1PFL6-F1
#
_cell.length_a   1.000
_cell.length_b   1.000
_cell.length_c   1.000
_cell.angle_alpha   90.00
_cell.angle_beta   90.00
_cell.angle_gamma   90.00
#
_symmetry.space_group_name_H-M   'P 1'
#
loop_
_entity.id
_entity.type
_entity.pdbx_description
1 polymer ?
#
loop_
_entity_poly.entity_id
_entity_poly.type
_entity_poly.pdbx_seq_one_letter_code
_entity_poly.pdbx_strand_id
1 'polypeptide(L)'
;AGGAPAYFTGCRMADRLTLTSQNSYDQILQQAVDFKTRAEGDVKAITDEISDMVSARGGMWDPIDTDGEAHVNAGGVVFPVSRRALLMPFMKHRYISVMLMHHAGGLPKDPDGHIYLE
;
A
#
# COMPACT_ATOMS: atom_id res chain seq x y z
N ALA A 1 2.49 29.93 -56.10
CA ALA A 1 1.87 28.60 -56.19
C ALA A 1 1.28 28.27 -54.83
N GLY A 2 -0.02 28.48 -54.64
CA GLY A 2 -0.72 28.17 -53.39
C GLY A 2 -1.31 26.76 -53.49
N GLY A 3 -0.70 25.80 -52.82
CA GLY A 3 -1.23 24.43 -52.73
C GLY A 3 -2.53 24.45 -51.94
N ALA A 4 -3.60 23.91 -52.55
CA ALA A 4 -4.87 23.71 -51.85
C ALA A 4 -4.65 22.82 -50.62
N PRO A 5 -5.27 23.12 -49.47
CA PRO A 5 -5.15 22.25 -48.30
C PRO A 5 -5.70 20.87 -48.66
N ALA A 6 -4.95 19.82 -48.32
CA ALA A 6 -5.38 18.44 -48.56
C ALA A 6 -6.66 18.18 -47.75
N TYR A 7 -7.78 18.05 -48.44
CA TYR A 7 -9.06 17.69 -47.86
C TYR A 7 -9.10 16.17 -47.68
N PHE A 8 -9.38 15.70 -46.48
CA PHE A 8 -9.38 14.28 -46.14
C PHE A 8 -10.63 13.58 -46.68
N THR A 9 -11.77 14.31 -46.70
CA THR A 9 -13.06 13.83 -47.25
C THR A 9 -13.51 14.60 -48.51
N GLY A 10 -12.78 15.64 -48.90
CA GLY A 10 -13.19 16.56 -49.98
C GLY A 10 -14.19 17.65 -49.55
N CYS A 11 -14.63 17.66 -48.29
CA CYS A 11 -15.54 18.67 -47.74
C CYS A 11 -14.92 19.36 -46.52
N ARG A 12 -14.60 20.65 -46.64
CA ARG A 12 -13.94 21.44 -45.58
C ARG A 12 -14.71 21.43 -44.25
N MET A 13 -16.04 21.45 -44.28
CA MET A 13 -16.85 21.40 -43.06
C MET A 13 -16.79 20.02 -42.39
N ALA A 14 -16.84 18.94 -43.17
CA ALA A 14 -16.71 17.59 -42.66
C ALA A 14 -15.32 17.35 -42.07
N ASP A 15 -14.26 17.77 -42.76
CA ASP A 15 -12.88 17.67 -42.28
C ASP A 15 -12.69 18.46 -40.97
N ARG A 16 -13.25 19.68 -40.88
CA ARG A 16 -13.19 20.47 -39.65
C ARG A 16 -13.92 19.79 -38.50
N LEU A 17 -15.09 19.19 -38.76
CA LEU A 17 -15.86 18.46 -37.74
C LEU A 17 -15.07 17.25 -37.24
N THR A 18 -14.52 16.42 -38.13
CA THR A 18 -13.71 15.25 -37.76
C THR A 18 -12.50 15.65 -36.91
N LEU A 19 -11.76 16.69 -37.31
CA LEU A 19 -10.62 17.19 -36.55
C LEU A 19 -11.04 17.69 -35.15
N THR A 20 -12.15 18.41 -35.07
CA THR A 20 -12.67 18.93 -33.79
C THR A 20 -13.10 17.78 -32.87
N SER A 21 -13.77 16.77 -33.43
CA SER A 21 -14.18 15.56 -32.70
C SER A 21 -12.98 14.76 -32.21
N GLN A 22 -11.93 14.59 -33.03
CA GLN A 22 -10.69 13.92 -32.62
C GLN A 22 -10.01 14.67 -31.46
N ASN A 23 -9.82 15.98 -31.61
CA ASN A 23 -9.23 16.80 -30.55
C ASN A 23 -10.04 16.75 -29.25
N SER A 24 -11.37 16.77 -29.35
CA SER A 24 -12.25 16.65 -28.19
C SER A 24 -12.14 15.28 -27.52
N TYR A 25 -11.99 14.21 -28.31
CA TYR A 25 -11.83 12.85 -27.79
C TYR A 25 -10.48 12.68 -27.09
N ASP A 26 -9.40 13.17 -27.71
CA ASP A 26 -8.06 13.15 -27.13
C ASP A 26 -8.00 13.95 -25.82
N GLN A 27 -8.69 15.09 -25.76
CA GLN A 27 -8.78 15.89 -24.54
C GLN A 27 -9.49 15.16 -23.40
N ILE A 28 -10.58 14.44 -23.68
CA ILE A 28 -11.29 13.63 -22.68
C ILE A 28 -10.41 12.47 -22.20
N LEU A 29 -9.71 11.81 -23.11
CA LEU A 29 -8.77 10.75 -22.76
C LEU A 29 -7.67 11.27 -21.85
N GLN A 30 -7.08 12.41 -22.19
CA GLN A 30 -6.02 13.02 -21.37
C GLN A 30 -6.55 13.38 -19.98
N GLN A 31 -7.73 14.00 -19.89
CA GLN A 31 -8.35 14.32 -18.60
C GLN A 31 -8.63 13.07 -17.76
N ALA A 32 -9.09 11.98 -18.38
CA ALA A 32 -9.34 10.72 -17.68
C ALA A 32 -8.05 10.10 -17.15
N VAL A 33 -6.96 10.17 -17.93
CA VAL A 33 -5.62 9.73 -17.50
C VAL A 33 -5.13 10.59 -16.34
N ASP A 34 -5.18 11.91 -16.47
CA ASP A 34 -4.72 12.84 -15.43
C ASP A 34 -5.50 12.65 -14.12
N PHE A 35 -6.82 12.46 -14.21
CA PHE A 35 -7.67 12.17 -13.06
C PHE A 35 -7.27 10.85 -12.40
N LYS A 36 -7.09 9.79 -13.20
CA LYS A 36 -6.67 8.47 -12.70
C LYS A 36 -5.32 8.56 -12.00
N THR A 37 -4.32 9.19 -12.63
CA THR A 37 -2.98 9.33 -12.06
C THR A 37 -2.99 10.12 -10.76
N ARG A 38 -3.81 11.17 -10.67
CA ARG A 38 -4.01 11.92 -9.43
C ARG A 38 -4.64 11.04 -8.34
N ALA A 39 -5.71 10.32 -8.67
CA ALA A 39 -6.37 9.44 -7.71
C ALA A 39 -5.43 8.32 -7.20
N GLU A 40 -4.63 7.72 -8.09
CA GLU A 40 -3.60 6.74 -7.70
C GLU A 40 -2.53 7.37 -6.79
N GLY A 41 -2.13 8.61 -7.08
CA GLY A 41 -1.21 9.38 -6.22
C GLY A 41 -1.78 9.65 -4.83
N ASP A 42 -3.05 10.08 -4.75
CA ASP A 42 -3.74 10.36 -3.50
C ASP A 42 -3.91 9.07 -2.66
N VAL A 43 -4.30 7.96 -3.28
CA VAL A 43 -4.40 6.64 -2.61
C VAL A 43 -3.04 6.22 -2.07
N LYS A 44 -1.98 6.38 -2.86
CA LYS A 44 -0.62 6.05 -2.42
C LYS A 44 -0.20 6.91 -1.23
N ALA A 45 -0.40 8.23 -1.29
CA ALA A 45 -0.04 9.14 -0.20
C ALA A 45 -0.75 8.78 1.12
N ILE A 46 -2.05 8.48 1.04
CA ILE A 46 -2.83 8.02 2.21
C ILE A 46 -2.30 6.68 2.73
N THR A 47 -1.98 5.75 1.84
CA THR A 47 -1.45 4.43 2.23
C THR A 47 -0.10 4.55 2.93
N ASP A 48 0.79 5.38 2.41
CA ASP A 48 2.11 5.64 2.98
C ASP A 48 1.97 6.29 4.37
N GLU A 49 1.09 7.29 4.51
CA GLU A 49 0.81 7.94 5.80
C GLU A 49 0.27 6.95 6.85
N ILE A 50 -0.65 6.07 6.47
CA ILE A 50 -1.18 5.05 7.38
C ILE A 50 -0.08 4.05 7.78
N SER A 51 0.73 3.61 6.81
CA SER A 51 1.85 2.69 7.06
C SER A 51 2.84 3.29 8.06
N ASP A 52 3.18 4.56 7.90
CA ASP A 52 4.07 5.29 8.81
C ASP A 52 3.46 5.38 10.23
N MET A 53 2.16 5.70 10.34
CA MET A 53 1.47 5.73 11.63
C MET A 53 1.45 4.37 12.34
N VAL A 54 1.24 3.28 11.59
CA VAL A 54 1.25 1.91 12.12
C VAL A 54 2.65 1.55 12.61
N SER A 55 3.66 1.82 11.80
CA SER A 55 5.07 1.55 12.10
C SER A 55 5.58 2.35 13.30
N ALA A 56 5.20 3.63 13.42
CA ALA A 56 5.53 4.48 14.56
C ALA A 56 5.00 3.95 15.90
N ARG A 57 3.94 3.13 15.87
CA ARG A 57 3.37 2.44 17.04
C ARG A 57 3.89 1.01 17.20
N GLY A 58 4.94 0.64 16.45
CA GLY A 58 5.53 -0.69 16.46
C GLY A 58 4.68 -1.76 15.77
N GLY A 59 3.62 -1.36 15.07
CA GLY A 59 2.76 -2.23 14.28
C GLY A 59 3.41 -2.65 12.96
N MET A 60 2.96 -3.78 12.38
CA MET A 60 3.33 -4.17 11.01
C MET A 60 2.16 -3.92 10.05
N TRP A 61 2.45 -3.22 8.95
CA TRP A 61 1.52 -2.99 7.85
C TRP A 61 1.41 -4.21 6.92
N ASP A 62 2.54 -4.86 6.64
CA ASP A 62 2.61 -6.02 5.75
C ASP A 62 2.12 -7.31 6.44
N PRO A 63 1.73 -8.33 5.66
CA PRO A 63 1.40 -9.64 6.18
C PRO A 63 2.54 -10.17 7.03
N ILE A 64 2.22 -10.52 8.28
CA ILE A 64 3.22 -11.02 9.22
C ILE A 64 3.80 -12.31 8.67
N ASP A 65 5.12 -12.35 8.51
CA ASP A 65 5.83 -13.61 8.32
C ASP A 65 5.49 -14.54 9.50
N THR A 66 4.77 -15.61 9.18
CA THR A 66 4.26 -16.57 10.16
C THR A 66 5.26 -17.67 10.47
N ASP A 67 6.36 -17.72 9.73
CA ASP A 67 7.39 -18.74 9.88
C ASP A 67 8.41 -18.31 10.94
N GLY A 68 9.04 -19.31 11.56
CA GLY A 68 10.04 -19.09 12.62
C GLY A 68 9.48 -18.81 14.01
N GLU A 69 10.36 -18.30 14.87
CA GLU A 69 10.15 -18.15 16.31
C GLU A 69 10.48 -16.73 16.78
N ALA A 70 9.70 -16.23 17.72
CA ALA A 70 10.02 -15.04 18.50
C ALA A 70 10.64 -15.47 19.84
N HIS A 71 11.80 -14.92 20.18
CA HIS A 71 12.43 -15.15 21.48
C HIS A 71 11.89 -14.17 22.51
N VAL A 72 11.26 -14.71 23.55
CA VAL A 72 10.57 -13.94 24.59
C VAL A 72 11.20 -14.23 25.94
N ASN A 73 11.79 -13.22 26.57
CA ASN A 73 12.25 -13.28 27.94
C ASN A 73 11.08 -12.98 28.88
N ALA A 74 10.66 -13.98 29.66
CA ALA A 74 9.65 -13.84 30.70
C ALA A 74 10.27 -14.18 32.06
N GLY A 75 10.40 -13.18 32.94
CA GLY A 75 10.96 -13.36 34.28
C GLY A 75 12.41 -13.86 34.30
N GLY A 76 13.22 -13.55 33.27
CA GLY A 76 14.62 -13.97 33.16
C GLY A 76 14.85 -15.28 32.42
N VAL A 77 13.78 -15.94 31.94
CA VAL A 77 13.87 -17.16 31.13
C VAL A 77 13.44 -16.85 29.70
N VAL A 78 14.27 -17.23 28.73
CA VAL A 78 13.99 -17.02 27.31
C VAL A 78 13.24 -18.23 26.74
N PHE A 79 12.06 -17.98 26.18
CA PHE A 79 11.21 -18.97 25.53
C PHE A 79 11.16 -18.71 24.02
N PRO A 80 11.42 -19.74 23.18
CA PRO A 80 11.06 -19.67 21.77
C PRO A 80 9.55 -19.79 21.63
N VAL A 81 8.94 -18.82 20.95
CA VAL A 81 7.49 -18.79 20.69
C VAL A 81 7.26 -18.89 19.19
N SER A 82 6.65 -19.98 18.75
CA SER A 82 6.29 -20.17 17.34
C SER A 82 5.27 -19.12 16.89
N ARG A 83 5.62 -18.37 15.83
CA ARG A 83 4.73 -17.35 15.23
C ARG A 83 3.44 -17.97 14.69
N ARG A 84 3.56 -19.13 14.05
CA ARG A 84 2.41 -19.91 13.59
C ARG A 84 1.50 -20.36 14.74
N ALA A 85 2.07 -20.75 15.87
CA ALA A 85 1.27 -21.17 17.03
C ALA A 85 0.43 -20.01 17.60
N LEU A 86 0.93 -18.77 17.56
CA LEU A 86 0.20 -17.58 18.00
C LEU A 86 -1.04 -17.27 17.14
N LEU A 87 -1.07 -17.75 15.89
CA LEU A 87 -2.21 -17.60 14.99
C LEU A 87 -3.29 -18.70 15.15
N MET A 88 -3.03 -19.73 15.94
CA MET A 88 -4.03 -20.78 16.17
C MET A 88 -5.30 -20.18 16.80
N PRO A 89 -6.50 -20.72 16.52
CA PRO A 89 -7.76 -20.11 16.94
C PRO A 89 -7.86 -19.78 18.44
N PHE A 90 -7.27 -20.62 19.29
CA PHE A 90 -7.25 -20.40 20.74
C PHE A 90 -6.23 -19.37 21.22
N MET A 91 -5.21 -19.08 20.41
CA MET A 91 -4.12 -18.15 20.73
C MET A 91 -4.36 -16.76 20.15
N LYS A 92 -4.88 -16.64 18.93
CA LYS A 92 -4.94 -15.37 18.18
C LYS A 92 -5.79 -14.27 18.82
N HIS A 93 -6.68 -14.64 19.75
CA HIS A 93 -7.52 -13.70 20.50
C HIS A 93 -6.94 -13.33 21.87
N ARG A 94 -5.84 -13.96 22.29
CA ARG A 94 -5.16 -13.57 23.53
C ARG A 94 -4.38 -12.30 23.28
N TYR A 95 -4.51 -11.37 24.21
CA TYR A 95 -3.83 -10.07 24.16
C TYR A 95 -2.34 -10.22 23.85
N ILE A 96 -1.65 -11.15 24.55
CA ILE A 96 -0.22 -11.34 24.35
C ILE A 96 0.13 -11.85 22.94
N SER A 97 -0.68 -12.75 22.37
CA SER A 97 -0.46 -13.23 21.01
C SER A 97 -0.62 -12.11 19.99
N VAL A 98 -1.60 -11.23 20.18
CA VAL A 98 -1.79 -10.05 19.32
C VAL A 98 -0.59 -9.12 19.41
N MET A 99 -0.08 -8.86 20.62
CA MET A 99 1.10 -8.02 20.80
C MET A 99 2.35 -8.62 20.13
N LEU A 100 2.60 -9.91 20.36
CA LEU A 100 3.75 -10.60 19.78
C LEU A 100 3.66 -10.74 18.25
N MET A 101 2.45 -10.88 17.70
CA MET A 101 2.27 -11.01 16.25
C MET A 101 2.29 -9.67 15.54
N HIS A 102 1.54 -8.69 16.03
CA HIS A 102 1.29 -7.45 15.29
C HIS A 102 2.14 -6.28 15.77
N HIS A 103 2.64 -6.31 17.01
CA HIS A 103 3.26 -5.16 17.66
C HIS A 103 4.65 -5.45 18.25
N ALA A 104 5.31 -6.52 17.83
CA ALA A 104 6.60 -6.94 18.39
C ALA A 104 7.68 -5.85 18.30
N GLY A 105 7.63 -4.98 17.29
CA GLY A 105 8.58 -3.87 17.14
C GLY A 105 8.46 -2.80 18.22
N GLY A 106 7.29 -2.68 18.85
CA GLY A 106 7.01 -1.72 19.93
C GLY A 106 7.15 -2.31 21.34
N LEU A 107 7.46 -3.59 21.47
CA LEU A 107 7.63 -4.23 22.77
C LEU A 107 9.01 -3.92 23.37
N PRO A 108 9.12 -3.79 24.71
CA PRO A 108 10.41 -3.64 25.37
C PRO A 108 11.29 -4.85 25.08
N LYS A 109 12.61 -4.62 25.05
CA LYS A 109 13.61 -5.66 24.81
C LYS A 109 14.61 -5.72 25.94
N ASP A 110 15.07 -6.92 26.24
CA ASP A 110 16.19 -7.13 27.15
C ASP A 110 17.53 -6.70 26.49
N PRO A 111 18.66 -6.67 27.24
CA PRO A 111 19.97 -6.28 26.69
C PRO A 111 20.45 -7.16 25.52
N ASP A 112 19.97 -8.40 25.42
CA ASP A 112 20.30 -9.34 24.36
C ASP A 112 19.36 -9.18 23.13
N GLY A 113 18.37 -8.30 23.23
CA GLY A 113 17.44 -7.96 22.16
C GLY A 113 16.19 -8.83 22.08
N HIS A 114 15.95 -9.71 23.07
CA HIS A 114 14.74 -10.51 23.15
C HIS A 114 13.56 -9.68 23.64
N ILE A 115 12.34 -10.03 23.20
CA ILE A 115 11.13 -9.37 23.68
C ILE A 115 10.99 -9.65 25.18
N TYR A 116 10.86 -8.61 25.99
CA TYR A 116 10.77 -8.72 27.44
C TYR A 116 9.32 -8.58 27.91
N LEU A 117 8.86 -9.51 28.74
CA LEU A 117 7.54 -9.49 29.38
C LEU A 117 7.73 -9.71 30.89
N GLU A 118 7.24 -8.78 31.71
CA GLU A 118 7.16 -8.91 33.17
C GLU A 118 5.90 -9.64 33.63
#